data_AF-A0A8H8NL80-F1
#
_entry.id   AF-A0A8H8NL80-F1
#
_cell.length_a   1.000
_cell.length_b   1.000
_cell.length_c   1.000
_cell.angle_alpha   90.00
_cell.angle_beta   90.00
_cell.angle_gamma   90.00
#
_symmetry.space_group_name_H-M   'P 1'
#
loop_
_entity.id
_entity.type
_entity.pdbx_description
1 polymer ?
#
loop_
_entity_poly.entity_id
_entity_poly.type
_entity_poly.pdbx_seq_one_letter_code
_entity_poly.pdbx_strand_id
1 'polypeptide(L)'
;MAFLRQINSMADLETLLTNKASGLVVIDFHATWCGPCHAIAPVYKQLSEEYTHVAFAKVDVDAVRDVAEKYYVIKAMPTFLFIKNKAVVETIRGADKMALANALKAHAPPAPVSATPGEGSSKNESASSKDVSLLEYLDSTQLNCLNESNTHTIKSILGNKTVNTGKSYLESDSDEQLLMNIYFNQSVRIRSIVIHTADAPHAPKTIKLAINRPALGFEDVESAAEPEMAQIFEELSPEDIANSRRIPLRYVRFQNVTSLHIFVASNHGGEDETRINAIDIFGQPVETTKMAGLRQTEE
;
A
#
# COMPACT_ATOMS: atom_id res chain seq x y z
N MET A 1 -20.42 12.39 12.15
CA MET A 1 -19.53 13.44 12.66
C MET A 1 -19.05 14.26 11.47
N ALA A 2 -18.93 15.58 11.59
CA ALA A 2 -18.59 16.44 10.45
C ALA A 2 -17.20 16.07 9.88
N PHE A 3 -17.15 15.73 8.59
CA PHE A 3 -15.93 15.33 7.87
C PHE A 3 -14.93 16.48 7.68
N LEU A 4 -15.37 17.71 7.92
CA LEU A 4 -14.61 18.94 7.83
C LEU A 4 -14.73 19.73 9.14
N ARG A 5 -13.62 19.87 9.86
CA ARG A 5 -13.59 20.53 11.19
C ARG A 5 -13.12 21.98 11.11
N GLN A 6 -13.81 22.90 11.75
CA GLN A 6 -13.29 24.25 11.96
C GLN A 6 -12.35 24.26 13.17
N ILE A 7 -11.16 24.83 13.02
CA ILE A 7 -10.20 25.05 14.10
C ILE A 7 -10.38 26.48 14.60
N ASN A 8 -10.65 26.63 15.90
CA ASN A 8 -10.88 27.93 16.54
C ASN A 8 -9.78 28.30 17.54
N SER A 9 -8.85 27.39 17.83
CA SER A 9 -7.77 27.60 18.79
C SER A 9 -6.57 26.68 18.53
N MET A 10 -5.42 27.04 19.11
CA MET A 10 -4.24 26.16 19.13
C MET A 10 -4.50 24.81 19.81
N ALA A 11 -5.30 24.77 20.88
CA ALA A 11 -5.65 23.54 21.57
C ALA A 11 -6.50 22.60 20.69
N ASP A 12 -7.41 23.15 19.87
CA ASP A 12 -8.19 22.37 18.91
C ASP A 12 -7.28 21.69 17.88
N LEU A 13 -6.30 22.44 17.36
CA LEU A 13 -5.32 21.91 16.42
C LEU A 13 -4.48 20.80 17.06
N GLU A 14 -3.96 21.01 18.26
CA GLU A 14 -3.13 19.99 18.94
C GLU A 14 -3.90 18.72 19.26
N THR A 15 -5.18 18.86 19.62
CA THR A 15 -6.10 17.73 19.81
C THR A 15 -6.28 16.96 18.50
N LEU A 16 -6.48 17.66 17.39
CA LEU A 16 -6.62 17.03 16.07
C LEU A 16 -5.35 16.29 15.65
N LEU A 17 -4.18 16.89 15.88
CA LEU A 17 -2.88 16.31 15.52
C LEU A 17 -2.43 15.16 16.44
N THR A 18 -3.01 15.04 17.63
CA THR A 18 -2.68 13.98 18.60
C THR A 18 -3.62 12.77 18.47
N ASN A 19 -4.75 12.92 17.78
CA ASN A 19 -5.66 11.81 17.52
C ASN A 19 -5.01 10.78 16.57
N LYS A 20 -4.62 9.62 17.13
CA LYS A 20 -3.93 8.53 16.42
C LYS A 20 -4.79 7.83 15.36
N ALA A 21 -6.11 8.05 15.36
CA ALA A 21 -7.01 7.44 14.37
C ALA A 21 -6.87 8.05 12.96
N SER A 22 -6.36 9.27 12.86
CA SER A 22 -6.20 10.00 11.59
C SER A 22 -4.73 10.03 11.18
N GLY A 23 -4.35 9.12 10.27
CA GLY A 23 -2.96 9.00 9.78
C GLY A 23 -2.48 10.17 8.92
N LEU A 24 -3.39 11.05 8.47
CA LEU A 24 -3.10 12.31 7.80
C LEU A 24 -4.13 13.36 8.23
N VAL A 25 -3.64 14.57 8.50
CA VAL A 25 -4.47 15.77 8.71
C VAL A 25 -4.18 16.77 7.60
N VAL A 26 -5.22 17.23 6.91
CA VAL A 26 -5.11 18.29 5.89
C VAL A 26 -5.80 19.54 6.42
N ILE A 27 -5.11 20.67 6.38
CA ILE A 27 -5.61 21.94 6.91
C ILE A 27 -5.63 23.00 5.82
N ASP A 28 -6.81 23.55 5.53
CA ASP A 28 -7.03 24.72 4.68
C ASP A 28 -6.93 26.01 5.49
N PHE A 29 -5.86 26.76 5.29
CA PHE A 29 -5.70 28.11 5.82
C PHE A 29 -6.31 29.10 4.83
N HIS A 30 -7.45 29.66 5.22
CA HIS A 30 -8.25 30.56 4.38
C HIS A 30 -8.53 31.89 5.09
N ALA A 31 -9.08 32.83 4.32
CA ALA A 31 -9.68 34.05 4.84
C ALA A 31 -11.08 34.24 4.23
N THR A 32 -12.00 34.88 4.94
CA THR A 32 -13.39 35.08 4.47
C THR A 32 -13.51 36.00 3.26
N TRP A 33 -12.56 36.91 3.08
CA TRP A 33 -12.48 37.84 1.95
C TRP A 33 -11.70 37.30 0.74
N CYS A 34 -11.15 36.09 0.83
CA CYS A 34 -10.30 35.51 -0.21
C CYS A 34 -11.14 34.84 -1.31
N GLY A 35 -11.20 35.47 -2.49
CA GLY A 35 -11.91 34.95 -3.67
C GLY A 35 -11.47 33.54 -4.10
N PRO A 36 -10.16 33.26 -4.26
CA PRO A 36 -9.67 31.91 -4.58
C PRO A 36 -10.04 30.86 -3.53
N CYS A 37 -10.15 31.24 -2.25
CA CYS A 37 -10.57 30.35 -1.17
C CYS A 37 -12.02 29.90 -1.35
N HIS A 38 -12.91 30.81 -1.76
CA HIS A 38 -14.30 30.48 -2.10
C HIS A 38 -14.39 29.53 -3.30
N ALA A 39 -13.54 29.72 -4.31
CA ALA A 39 -13.54 28.89 -5.50
C ALA A 39 -13.14 27.43 -5.23
N ILE A 40 -12.27 27.18 -4.25
CA ILE A 40 -11.78 25.84 -3.93
C ILE A 40 -12.50 25.17 -2.75
N ALA A 41 -13.18 25.95 -1.90
CA ALA A 41 -13.91 25.43 -0.75
C ALA A 41 -14.89 24.26 -1.08
N PRO A 42 -15.67 24.29 -2.18
CA PRO A 42 -16.54 23.16 -2.54
C PRO A 42 -15.75 21.88 -2.86
N VAL A 43 -14.61 22.01 -3.53
CA VAL A 43 -13.74 20.88 -3.87
C VAL A 43 -13.09 20.33 -2.61
N TYR A 44 -12.60 21.20 -1.74
CA TYR A 44 -12.03 20.78 -0.46
C TYR A 44 -13.05 20.06 0.43
N LYS A 45 -14.30 20.54 0.45
CA LYS A 45 -15.40 19.87 1.14
C LYS A 45 -15.70 18.49 0.53
N GLN A 46 -15.79 18.39 -0.80
CA GLN A 46 -16.01 17.12 -1.49
C GLN A 46 -14.90 16.11 -1.16
N LEU A 47 -13.64 16.54 -1.18
CA LEU A 47 -12.50 15.70 -0.81
C LEU A 47 -12.59 15.23 0.65
N SER A 48 -13.10 16.05 1.57
CA SER A 48 -13.33 15.62 2.95
C SER A 48 -14.40 14.54 3.10
N GLU A 49 -15.42 14.57 2.24
CA GLU A 49 -16.49 13.56 2.22
C GLU A 49 -16.02 12.26 1.54
N GLU A 50 -15.12 12.34 0.56
CA GLU A 50 -14.53 11.19 -0.14
C GLU A 50 -13.46 10.50 0.71
N TYR A 51 -12.58 11.27 1.35
CA TYR A 51 -11.48 10.76 2.16
C TYR A 51 -11.86 10.75 3.65
N THR A 52 -12.88 9.96 4.00
CA THR A 52 -13.43 9.86 5.37
C THR A 52 -12.43 9.39 6.44
N HIS A 53 -11.29 8.86 6.02
CA HIS A 53 -10.18 8.34 6.80
C HIS A 53 -9.01 9.34 6.94
N VAL A 54 -9.14 10.51 6.32
CA VAL A 54 -8.25 11.66 6.49
C VAL A 54 -9.01 12.71 7.30
N ALA A 55 -8.33 13.35 8.24
CA ALA A 55 -8.93 14.45 8.97
C ALA A 55 -8.78 15.74 8.15
N PHE A 56 -9.89 16.37 7.80
CA PHE A 56 -9.89 17.68 7.14
C PHE A 56 -10.24 18.79 8.13
N ALA A 57 -9.53 19.90 8.02
CA ALA A 57 -9.72 21.05 8.88
C ALA A 57 -9.61 22.36 8.13
N LYS A 58 -10.28 23.39 8.63
CA LYS A 58 -10.16 24.77 8.14
C LYS A 58 -9.72 25.68 9.28
N VAL A 59 -8.80 26.57 8.97
CA VAL A 59 -8.33 27.64 9.85
C VAL A 59 -8.60 28.95 9.14
N ASP A 60 -9.38 29.81 9.78
CA ASP A 60 -9.46 31.22 9.37
C ASP A 60 -8.26 31.97 9.96
N VAL A 61 -7.39 32.46 9.08
CA VAL A 61 -6.13 33.12 9.48
C VAL A 61 -6.36 34.43 10.22
N ASP A 62 -7.51 35.08 10.02
CA ASP A 62 -7.86 36.32 10.72
C ASP A 62 -8.43 36.04 12.11
N ALA A 63 -9.13 34.91 12.26
CA ALA A 63 -9.76 34.51 13.53
C ALA A 63 -8.79 33.80 14.49
N VAL A 64 -7.81 33.05 13.96
CA VAL A 64 -6.90 32.21 14.75
C VAL A 64 -5.44 32.42 14.33
N ARG A 65 -4.96 33.66 14.55
CA ARG A 65 -3.68 34.17 14.04
C ARG A 65 -2.47 33.40 14.58
N ASP A 66 -2.51 32.99 15.84
CA ASP A 66 -1.47 32.20 16.51
C ASP A 66 -1.23 30.85 15.83
N VAL A 67 -2.30 30.18 15.38
CA VAL A 67 -2.20 28.94 14.58
C VAL A 67 -1.55 29.20 13.22
N ALA A 68 -1.92 30.28 12.54
CA ALA A 68 -1.35 30.64 11.24
C ALA A 68 0.15 31.02 11.34
N GLU A 69 0.53 31.75 12.40
CA GLU A 69 1.89 32.17 12.67
C GLU A 69 2.82 31.00 13.01
N LYS A 70 2.33 29.98 13.75
CA LYS A 70 3.10 28.78 14.12
C LYS A 70 3.77 28.08 12.92
N TYR A 71 3.12 28.09 11.76
CA TYR A 71 3.64 27.37 10.59
C TYR A 71 4.54 28.21 9.69
N TYR A 72 4.78 29.51 9.96
CA TYR A 72 5.66 30.47 9.25
C TYR A 72 5.54 30.57 7.71
N VAL A 73 4.79 29.67 7.08
CA VAL A 73 4.68 29.41 5.65
C VAL A 73 3.38 29.96 5.08
N ILE A 74 2.41 30.30 5.94
CA ILE A 74 1.12 30.90 5.56
C ILE A 74 1.34 32.38 5.20
N LYS A 75 1.78 32.62 3.96
CA LYS A 75 2.00 33.97 3.39
C LYS A 75 1.01 34.34 2.29
N ALA A 76 0.17 33.38 1.90
CA ALA A 76 -0.84 33.52 0.87
C ALA A 76 -2.00 32.57 1.17
N MET A 77 -3.23 32.96 0.79
CA MET A 77 -4.41 32.13 0.99
C MET A 77 -5.06 31.79 -0.37
N PRO A 78 -5.60 30.56 -0.54
CA PRO A 78 -5.54 29.47 0.43
C PRO A 78 -4.14 28.84 0.48
N THR A 79 -3.74 28.35 1.64
CA THR A 79 -2.59 27.45 1.77
C THR A 79 -3.05 26.18 2.47
N PHE A 80 -2.71 25.03 1.90
CA PHE A 80 -3.05 23.73 2.46
C PHE A 80 -1.81 23.07 3.03
N LEU A 81 -1.89 22.64 4.30
CA LEU A 81 -0.84 21.86 4.94
C LEU A 81 -1.27 20.41 5.10
N PHE A 82 -0.39 19.50 4.71
CA PHE A 82 -0.52 18.07 4.93
C PHE A 82 0.36 17.71 6.10
N ILE A 83 -0.23 17.23 7.18
CA ILE A 83 0.47 16.93 8.43
C ILE A 83 0.32 15.46 8.76
N LYS A 84 1.45 14.78 8.92
CA LYS A 84 1.55 13.37 9.32
C LYS A 84 2.53 13.25 10.47
N ASN A 85 2.15 12.55 11.54
CA ASN A 85 2.96 12.41 12.75
C ASN A 85 3.45 13.77 13.31
N LYS A 86 2.57 14.79 13.29
CA LYS A 86 2.86 16.18 13.71
C LYS A 86 3.91 16.92 12.88
N ALA A 87 4.40 16.34 11.78
CA ALA A 87 5.30 16.99 10.84
C ALA A 87 4.56 17.37 9.55
N VAL A 88 4.88 18.55 9.00
CA VAL A 88 4.38 18.96 7.68
C VAL A 88 5.10 18.11 6.63
N VAL A 89 4.34 17.33 5.87
CA VAL A 89 4.87 16.48 4.79
C VAL A 89 4.68 17.11 3.42
N GLU A 90 3.67 17.97 3.25
CA GLU A 90 3.47 18.72 2.02
C GLU A 90 2.78 20.06 2.29
N THR A 91 3.04 21.04 1.42
CA THR A 91 2.43 22.37 1.46
C THR A 91 2.01 22.77 0.05
N ILE A 92 0.74 23.11 -0.11
CA ILE A 92 0.18 23.59 -1.37
C ILE A 92 -0.24 25.03 -1.18
N ARG A 93 0.15 25.91 -2.09
CA ARG A 93 -0.25 27.32 -2.08
C ARG A 93 -1.17 27.61 -3.25
N GLY A 94 -2.21 28.40 -2.99
CA GLY A 94 -3.20 28.78 -3.99
C GLY A 94 -4.29 27.74 -4.19
N ALA A 95 -5.31 28.14 -4.95
CA ALA A 95 -6.49 27.33 -5.25
C ALA A 95 -6.20 26.26 -6.32
N ASP A 96 -5.27 25.35 -6.05
CA ASP A 96 -4.87 24.28 -6.98
C ASP A 96 -5.56 22.95 -6.63
N LYS A 97 -6.61 22.64 -7.40
CA LYS A 97 -7.41 21.41 -7.24
C LYS A 97 -6.60 20.16 -7.57
N MET A 98 -5.71 20.22 -8.56
CA MET A 98 -4.93 19.06 -9.00
C MET A 98 -3.84 18.75 -7.99
N ALA A 99 -3.13 19.76 -7.50
CA ALA A 99 -2.14 19.59 -6.45
C ALA A 99 -2.78 18.98 -5.19
N LEU A 100 -3.96 19.47 -4.76
CA LEU A 100 -4.67 18.92 -3.60
C LEU A 100 -5.03 17.44 -3.77
N ALA A 101 -5.60 17.08 -4.92
CA ALA A 101 -5.95 15.69 -5.21
C ALA A 101 -4.71 14.78 -5.29
N ASN A 102 -3.60 15.28 -5.86
CA ASN A 102 -2.36 14.53 -5.97
C ASN A 102 -1.67 14.35 -4.61
N ALA A 103 -1.62 15.39 -3.78
CA ALA A 103 -1.09 15.31 -2.43
C ALA A 103 -1.92 14.39 -1.53
N LEU A 104 -3.26 14.41 -1.66
CA LEU A 104 -4.12 13.43 -1.00
C LEU A 104 -3.81 12.01 -1.47
N LYS A 105 -3.66 11.77 -2.77
CA LYS A 105 -3.25 10.44 -3.27
C LYS A 105 -1.87 10.01 -2.77
N ALA A 106 -0.94 10.95 -2.62
CA ALA A 106 0.43 10.67 -2.18
C ALA A 106 0.53 10.41 -0.68
N HIS A 107 -0.26 11.11 0.14
CA HIS A 107 -0.09 11.14 1.59
C HIS A 107 -1.24 10.53 2.39
N ALA A 108 -2.44 10.38 1.81
CA ALA A 108 -3.58 9.80 2.51
C ALA A 108 -3.27 8.34 2.88
N PRO A 109 -3.63 7.92 4.11
CA PRO A 109 -3.65 6.50 4.42
C PRO A 109 -4.69 5.81 3.52
N PRO A 110 -4.56 4.51 3.25
CA PRO A 110 -5.56 3.79 2.46
C PRO A 110 -6.93 3.83 3.15
N ALA A 111 -7.99 4.03 2.35
CA ALA A 111 -9.37 4.10 2.84
C ALA A 111 -9.82 2.75 3.44
N PRO A 112 -10.57 2.76 4.57
CA PRO A 112 -11.25 1.56 5.06
C PRO A 112 -12.37 1.18 4.08
N VAL A 113 -12.30 -0.04 3.56
CA VAL A 113 -13.21 -0.55 2.52
C VAL A 113 -14.66 -0.65 3.01
N SER A 114 -15.59 -0.07 2.24
CA SER A 114 -17.03 -0.36 2.32
C SER A 114 -17.52 -0.66 0.90
N ALA A 115 -18.20 -1.79 0.73
CA ALA A 115 -18.81 -2.31 -0.51
C ALA A 115 -19.81 -1.29 -1.13
N THR A 116 -20.15 -1.27 -2.43
CA THR A 116 -20.57 -2.33 -3.38
C THR A 116 -20.57 -1.77 -4.85
N PRO A 117 -21.09 -2.43 -5.93
CA PRO A 117 -20.48 -2.45 -7.26
C PRO A 117 -21.26 -1.68 -8.36
N GLY A 118 -20.63 -1.45 -9.53
CA GLY A 118 -21.34 -0.96 -10.72
C GLY A 118 -20.45 -0.73 -11.94
N GLU A 119 -20.80 -1.37 -13.04
CA GLU A 119 -20.12 -1.46 -14.35
C GLU A 119 -20.02 -0.14 -15.14
N GLY A 120 -19.07 -0.08 -16.09
CA GLY A 120 -19.35 0.49 -17.42
C GLY A 120 -18.47 1.64 -17.95
N SER A 121 -17.48 1.26 -18.78
CA SER A 121 -17.00 1.94 -20.01
C SER A 121 -15.99 3.12 -19.98
N SER A 122 -14.79 2.77 -20.50
CA SER A 122 -13.80 3.45 -21.38
C SER A 122 -13.90 4.97 -21.63
N LYS A 123 -12.81 5.76 -21.72
CA LYS A 123 -11.56 5.59 -22.52
C LYS A 123 -10.42 6.47 -21.98
N ASN A 124 -9.19 5.96 -22.13
CA ASN A 124 -7.87 6.60 -22.30
C ASN A 124 -7.60 8.01 -21.74
N GLU A 125 -6.60 8.13 -20.85
CA GLU A 125 -5.43 9.00 -21.08
C GLU A 125 -4.26 8.70 -20.10
N SER A 126 -3.11 8.32 -20.70
CA SER A 126 -1.70 8.38 -20.26
C SER A 126 -1.28 8.03 -18.82
N ALA A 127 -0.82 6.77 -18.68
CA ALA A 127 0.36 6.28 -17.95
C ALA A 127 1.07 7.22 -16.95
N SER A 128 0.52 7.34 -15.75
CA SER A 128 1.32 7.16 -14.52
C SER A 128 1.11 5.70 -14.13
N SER A 129 2.17 4.89 -14.19
CA SER A 129 2.08 3.44 -14.12
C SER A 129 1.44 2.99 -12.78
N LYS A 130 0.13 2.72 -12.83
CA LYS A 130 -0.59 2.10 -11.73
C LYS A 130 -0.01 0.71 -11.55
N ASP A 131 0.43 0.39 -10.33
CA ASP A 131 0.89 -0.96 -10.02
C ASP A 131 -0.28 -1.93 -10.20
N VAL A 132 -0.10 -2.86 -11.13
CA VAL A 132 -1.05 -3.92 -11.47
C VAL A 132 -0.74 -5.17 -10.65
N SER A 133 -1.71 -6.06 -10.52
CA SER A 133 -1.44 -7.41 -9.99
C SER A 133 -0.50 -8.13 -10.95
N LEU A 134 0.50 -8.80 -10.40
CA LEU A 134 1.51 -9.54 -11.13
C LEU A 134 1.23 -11.04 -11.22
N LEU A 135 0.04 -11.48 -10.77
CA LEU A 135 -0.34 -12.89 -10.80
C LEU A 135 -0.33 -13.48 -12.21
N GLU A 136 -0.67 -12.69 -13.23
CA GLU A 136 -0.63 -13.09 -14.63
C GLU A 136 0.80 -13.42 -15.13
N TYR A 137 1.82 -12.83 -14.51
CA TYR A 137 3.23 -13.06 -14.84
C TYR A 137 3.85 -14.23 -14.06
N LEU A 138 3.09 -14.91 -13.18
CA LEU A 138 3.60 -16.07 -12.47
C LEU A 138 3.83 -17.25 -13.42
N ASP A 139 4.93 -17.97 -13.20
CA ASP A 139 5.13 -19.31 -13.74
C ASP A 139 4.47 -20.33 -12.81
N SER A 140 3.21 -20.68 -13.11
CA SER A 140 2.43 -21.66 -12.35
C SER A 140 3.03 -23.07 -12.36
N THR A 141 3.93 -23.39 -13.30
CA THR A 141 4.57 -24.71 -13.37
C THR A 141 5.68 -24.87 -12.33
N GLN A 142 6.29 -23.75 -11.90
CA GLN A 142 7.40 -23.72 -10.96
C GLN A 142 6.99 -23.31 -9.54
N LEU A 143 5.71 -23.04 -9.30
CA LEU A 143 5.21 -22.78 -7.94
C LEU A 143 5.47 -23.99 -7.04
N ASN A 144 6.23 -23.74 -5.97
CA ASN A 144 6.61 -24.73 -4.98
C ASN A 144 6.51 -24.12 -3.58
N CYS A 145 6.08 -24.89 -2.59
CA CYS A 145 6.08 -24.48 -1.19
C CYS A 145 6.63 -25.62 -0.33
N LEU A 146 7.56 -25.31 0.57
CA LEU A 146 8.02 -26.27 1.58
C LEU A 146 7.14 -26.17 2.82
N ASN A 147 6.96 -27.32 3.47
CA ASN A 147 6.08 -27.52 4.63
C ASN A 147 4.60 -27.20 4.33
N GLU A 148 4.13 -27.36 3.08
CA GLU A 148 2.71 -27.23 2.77
C GLU A 148 1.96 -28.53 3.03
N SER A 149 0.71 -28.41 3.50
CA SER A 149 -0.21 -29.53 3.66
C SER A 149 -0.55 -30.19 2.31
N ASN A 150 -0.74 -31.51 2.34
CA ASN A 150 -1.11 -32.29 1.15
C ASN A 150 -2.45 -31.88 0.53
N THR A 151 -3.36 -31.29 1.31
CA THR A 151 -4.69 -30.86 0.84
C THR A 151 -4.79 -29.36 0.58
N HIS A 152 -3.95 -28.56 1.24
CA HIS A 152 -4.01 -27.10 1.24
C HIS A 152 -2.68 -26.52 0.74
N THR A 153 -2.46 -26.65 -0.58
CA THR A 153 -1.18 -26.29 -1.23
C THR A 153 -1.16 -24.86 -1.76
N ILE A 154 0.02 -24.32 -2.05
CA ILE A 154 0.23 -23.01 -2.67
C ILE A 154 -0.47 -22.90 -4.02
N LYS A 155 -0.57 -24.01 -4.74
CA LYS A 155 -1.28 -24.09 -6.02
C LYS A 155 -2.78 -23.87 -5.87
N SER A 156 -3.36 -24.17 -4.70
CA SER A 156 -4.78 -23.91 -4.43
C SER A 156 -5.11 -22.41 -4.39
N ILE A 157 -4.15 -21.57 -3.99
CA ILE A 157 -4.35 -20.12 -3.84
C ILE A 157 -3.74 -19.30 -4.99
N LEU A 158 -2.69 -19.79 -5.66
CA LEU A 158 -1.98 -19.06 -6.73
C LEU A 158 -2.05 -19.74 -8.11
N GLY A 159 -2.47 -21.01 -8.20
CA GLY A 159 -2.40 -21.80 -9.43
C GLY A 159 -3.24 -21.22 -10.59
N ASN A 160 -4.35 -20.57 -10.28
CA ASN A 160 -5.23 -19.93 -11.26
C ASN A 160 -4.76 -18.56 -11.72
N LYS A 161 -3.60 -18.07 -11.25
CA LYS A 161 -3.03 -16.74 -11.59
C LYS A 161 -4.01 -15.57 -11.39
N THR A 162 -4.91 -15.73 -10.43
CA THR A 162 -5.93 -14.75 -10.04
C THR A 162 -6.03 -14.77 -8.52
N VAL A 163 -6.50 -13.66 -7.93
CA VAL A 163 -6.67 -13.57 -6.48
C VAL A 163 -7.66 -14.65 -6.04
N ASN A 164 -7.26 -15.48 -5.08
CA ASN A 164 -8.18 -16.47 -4.52
C ASN A 164 -9.28 -15.75 -3.72
N THR A 165 -10.51 -15.83 -4.22
CA THR A 165 -11.72 -15.35 -3.54
C THR A 165 -12.57 -16.50 -2.99
N GLY A 166 -12.08 -17.73 -3.13
CA GLY A 166 -12.76 -18.95 -2.70
C GLY A 166 -12.48 -19.31 -1.25
N LYS A 167 -12.90 -20.53 -0.88
CA LYS A 167 -12.64 -21.11 0.45
C LYS A 167 -11.30 -21.85 0.55
N SER A 168 -10.58 -22.00 -0.56
CA SER A 168 -9.25 -22.61 -0.58
C SER A 168 -8.27 -21.78 0.24
N TYR A 169 -7.27 -22.44 0.82
CA TYR A 169 -6.19 -21.81 1.56
C TYR A 169 -4.94 -22.69 1.47
N LEU A 170 -3.80 -22.06 1.72
CA LEU A 170 -2.51 -22.70 2.00
C LEU A 170 -2.41 -22.91 3.52
N GLU A 171 -1.94 -24.08 3.93
CA GLU A 171 -1.76 -24.47 5.33
C GLU A 171 -0.40 -25.14 5.49
N SER A 172 0.26 -24.93 6.62
CA SER A 172 1.48 -25.66 6.97
C SER A 172 1.19 -27.06 7.51
N ASP A 173 2.13 -28.00 7.34
CA ASP A 173 1.90 -29.41 7.67
C ASP A 173 2.44 -29.82 9.04
N SER A 174 3.65 -29.38 9.40
CA SER A 174 4.34 -29.85 10.63
C SER A 174 4.52 -28.79 11.72
N ASP A 175 4.71 -27.54 11.33
CA ASP A 175 4.96 -26.39 12.21
C ASP A 175 4.46 -25.11 11.54
N GLU A 176 4.60 -23.96 12.18
CA GLU A 176 4.07 -22.69 11.69
C GLU A 176 4.87 -22.11 10.51
N GLN A 177 5.99 -22.72 10.13
CA GLN A 177 6.86 -22.19 9.09
C GLN A 177 6.39 -22.59 7.70
N LEU A 178 6.45 -21.66 6.75
CA LEU A 178 6.17 -21.92 5.34
C LEU A 178 7.25 -21.29 4.49
N LEU A 179 7.70 -21.98 3.44
CA LEU A 179 8.62 -21.40 2.47
C LEU A 179 8.07 -21.50 1.06
N MET A 180 7.51 -20.39 0.59
CA MET A 180 6.91 -20.27 -0.73
C MET A 180 7.95 -19.79 -1.75
N ASN A 181 8.18 -20.59 -2.78
CA ASN A 181 9.05 -20.29 -3.91
C ASN A 181 8.20 -19.92 -5.13
N ILE A 182 8.23 -18.64 -5.50
CA ILE A 182 7.40 -18.05 -6.56
C ILE A 182 8.30 -17.56 -7.70
N TYR A 183 7.98 -17.95 -8.93
CA TYR A 183 8.75 -17.58 -10.12
C TYR A 183 7.90 -16.77 -11.09
N PHE A 184 8.53 -15.83 -11.79
CA PHE A 184 7.89 -15.03 -12.82
C PHE A 184 8.39 -15.45 -14.21
N ASN A 185 7.50 -15.44 -15.20
CA ASN A 185 7.81 -15.76 -16.60
C ASN A 185 8.59 -14.64 -17.32
N GLN A 186 8.70 -13.48 -16.69
CA GLN A 186 9.52 -12.34 -17.11
C GLN A 186 9.96 -11.55 -15.87
N SER A 187 10.94 -10.67 -16.05
CA SER A 187 11.31 -9.78 -14.95
C SER A 187 10.21 -8.78 -14.62
N VAL A 188 9.99 -8.56 -13.32
CA VAL A 188 9.00 -7.63 -12.79
C VAL A 188 9.63 -6.69 -11.75
N ARG A 189 9.03 -5.51 -11.59
CA ARG A 189 9.26 -4.60 -10.46
C ARG A 189 8.17 -4.87 -9.44
N ILE A 190 8.53 -5.17 -8.19
CA ILE A 190 7.55 -5.38 -7.12
C ILE A 190 7.52 -4.16 -6.21
N ARG A 191 6.32 -3.66 -5.95
CA ARG A 191 6.09 -2.48 -5.09
C ARG A 191 5.49 -2.87 -3.75
N SER A 192 4.58 -3.82 -3.76
CA SER A 192 3.86 -4.26 -2.55
C SER A 192 3.35 -5.67 -2.73
N ILE A 193 3.11 -6.35 -1.63
CA ILE A 193 2.43 -7.65 -1.59
C ILE A 193 1.17 -7.52 -0.73
N VAL A 194 0.20 -8.39 -0.96
CA VAL A 194 -0.95 -8.61 -0.09
C VAL A 194 -0.87 -10.04 0.36
N ILE A 195 -0.99 -10.25 1.67
CA ILE A 195 -1.19 -11.56 2.26
C ILE A 195 -2.50 -11.45 3.02
N HIS A 196 -3.43 -12.35 2.74
CA HIS A 196 -4.72 -12.39 3.40
C HIS A 196 -4.95 -13.73 4.06
N THR A 197 -5.40 -13.67 5.31
CA THR A 197 -5.84 -14.81 6.09
C THR A 197 -7.15 -14.44 6.77
N ALA A 198 -8.15 -15.31 6.67
CA ALA A 198 -9.45 -15.18 7.33
C ALA A 198 -9.40 -15.60 8.82
N ASP A 199 -8.40 -16.40 9.18
CA ASP A 199 -8.13 -16.95 10.51
C ASP A 199 -7.01 -16.16 11.21
N ALA A 200 -7.39 -15.17 12.03
CA ALA A 200 -6.43 -14.22 12.62
C ALA A 200 -5.33 -14.86 13.51
N PRO A 201 -5.60 -15.90 14.33
CA PRO A 201 -4.55 -16.63 15.06
C PRO A 201 -3.50 -17.28 14.13
N HIS A 202 -3.93 -17.91 13.04
CA HIS A 202 -3.05 -18.60 12.10
C HIS A 202 -2.40 -17.66 11.07
N ALA A 203 -2.62 -16.34 11.19
CA ALA A 203 -2.09 -15.35 10.28
C ALA A 203 -0.57 -15.20 10.46
N PRO A 204 0.22 -15.10 9.37
CA PRO A 204 1.66 -14.96 9.45
C PRO A 204 2.08 -13.64 10.11
N LYS A 205 2.89 -13.71 11.16
CA LYS A 205 3.41 -12.54 11.89
C LYS A 205 4.75 -12.09 11.35
N THR A 206 5.69 -13.03 11.25
CA THR A 206 7.06 -12.77 10.84
C THR A 206 7.27 -13.31 9.43
N ILE A 207 7.61 -12.45 8.48
CA ILE A 207 7.95 -12.88 7.12
C ILE A 207 9.31 -12.35 6.69
N LYS A 208 10.07 -13.16 5.98
CA LYS A 208 11.32 -12.77 5.33
C LYS A 208 11.19 -12.97 3.82
N LEU A 209 11.62 -11.97 3.05
CA LEU A 209 11.55 -11.97 1.59
C LEU A 209 12.96 -12.07 1.00
N ALA A 210 13.16 -12.99 0.08
CA ALA A 210 14.35 -13.05 -0.77
C ALA A 210 13.96 -12.99 -2.25
N ILE A 211 14.87 -12.52 -3.10
CA ILE A 211 14.63 -12.40 -4.54
C ILE A 211 15.82 -12.92 -5.34
N ASN A 212 15.55 -13.39 -6.55
CA ASN A 212 16.56 -13.79 -7.54
C ASN A 212 17.57 -14.82 -7.02
N ARG A 213 17.10 -15.72 -6.17
CA ARG A 213 17.86 -16.88 -5.70
C ARG A 213 17.30 -18.16 -6.34
N PRO A 214 18.10 -19.24 -6.37
CA PRO A 214 17.55 -20.59 -6.54
C PRO A 214 16.49 -20.89 -5.46
N ALA A 215 15.73 -21.98 -5.64
CA ALA A 215 14.80 -22.43 -4.61
C ALA A 215 15.52 -22.54 -3.26
N LEU A 216 15.00 -21.86 -2.24
CA LEU A 216 15.59 -21.84 -0.91
C LEU A 216 15.04 -23.00 -0.08
N GLY A 217 15.86 -23.52 0.82
CA GLY A 217 15.45 -24.35 1.95
C GLY A 217 15.38 -23.56 3.26
N PHE A 218 14.93 -24.21 4.33
CA PHE A 218 14.84 -23.60 5.67
C PHE A 218 16.22 -23.19 6.22
N GLU A 219 17.25 -24.00 5.99
CA GLU A 219 18.64 -23.70 6.42
C GLU A 219 19.17 -22.38 5.81
N ASP A 220 18.82 -22.12 4.55
CA ASP A 220 19.25 -20.92 3.84
C ASP A 220 18.63 -19.64 4.44
N VAL A 221 17.38 -19.71 4.92
CA VAL A 221 16.62 -18.53 5.39
C VAL A 221 16.74 -18.26 6.89
N GLU A 222 17.09 -19.27 7.70
CA GLU A 222 17.27 -19.11 9.14
C GLU A 222 18.50 -18.29 9.48
N SER A 223 19.63 -18.60 8.83
CA SER A 223 20.92 -17.93 9.03
C SER A 223 21.04 -16.59 8.29
N ALA A 224 20.20 -16.36 7.29
CA ALA A 224 20.26 -15.18 6.45
C ALA A 224 19.77 -13.92 7.17
N ALA A 225 20.64 -12.91 7.25
CA ALA A 225 20.32 -11.56 7.70
C ALA A 225 20.17 -10.60 6.50
N GLU A 226 19.83 -9.34 6.76
CA GLU A 226 20.03 -8.31 5.75
C GLU A 226 21.55 -8.15 5.48
N PRO A 227 22.01 -8.11 4.21
CA PRO A 227 21.25 -7.85 2.98
C PRO A 227 20.85 -9.09 2.16
N GLU A 228 21.15 -10.31 2.64
CA GLU A 228 20.83 -11.54 1.91
C GLU A 228 19.33 -11.74 1.75
N MET A 229 18.57 -11.38 2.78
CA MET A 229 17.14 -11.16 2.68
C MET A 229 16.88 -9.76 2.09
N ALA A 230 16.06 -9.72 1.03
CA ALA A 230 15.67 -8.50 0.37
C ALA A 230 14.88 -7.57 1.32
N GLN A 231 14.04 -8.13 2.19
CA GLN A 231 13.33 -7.40 3.24
C GLN A 231 12.82 -8.36 4.32
N ILE A 232 12.83 -7.91 5.58
CA ILE A 232 12.28 -8.67 6.72
C ILE A 232 11.15 -7.84 7.35
N PHE A 233 10.06 -8.51 7.70
CA PHE A 233 8.97 -7.98 8.50
C PHE A 233 8.89 -8.81 9.78
N GLU A 234 9.35 -8.23 10.90
CA GLU A 234 9.36 -8.91 12.20
C GLU A 234 7.98 -8.94 12.86
N GLU A 235 7.11 -8.00 12.51
CA GLU A 235 5.75 -7.91 13.03
C GLU A 235 4.85 -7.28 11.97
N LEU A 236 4.20 -8.14 11.18
CA LEU A 236 3.07 -7.72 10.36
C LEU A 236 1.90 -7.33 11.28
N SER A 237 1.08 -6.38 10.87
CA SER A 237 -0.14 -6.07 11.62
C SER A 237 -1.20 -7.14 11.30
N PRO A 238 -1.88 -7.73 12.30
CA PRO A 238 -3.03 -8.60 12.07
C PRO A 238 -4.11 -7.90 11.24
N GLU A 239 -4.25 -6.58 11.40
CA GLU A 239 -5.21 -5.77 10.64
C GLU A 239 -4.81 -5.65 9.16
N ASP A 240 -3.51 -5.60 8.86
CA ASP A 240 -3.04 -5.52 7.48
C ASP A 240 -3.34 -6.84 6.74
N ILE A 241 -3.26 -7.98 7.44
CA ILE A 241 -3.55 -9.31 6.90
C ILE A 241 -5.06 -9.55 6.77
N ALA A 242 -5.82 -9.25 7.83
CA ALA A 242 -7.27 -9.43 7.85
C ALA A 242 -7.97 -8.59 6.77
N ASN A 243 -7.50 -7.37 6.53
CA ASN A 243 -8.10 -6.45 5.56
C ASN A 243 -7.48 -6.56 4.15
N SER A 244 -6.63 -7.56 3.90
CA SER A 244 -5.93 -7.73 2.61
C SER A 244 -5.20 -6.47 2.16
N ARG A 245 -4.55 -5.77 3.10
CA ARG A 245 -3.88 -4.50 2.83
C ARG A 245 -2.59 -4.74 2.04
N ARG A 246 -2.28 -3.81 1.13
CA ARG A 246 -0.98 -3.80 0.44
C ARG A 246 0.14 -3.44 1.42
N ILE A 247 1.00 -4.41 1.68
CA ILE A 247 2.23 -4.28 2.45
C ILE A 247 3.32 -3.74 1.52
N PRO A 248 3.82 -2.52 1.72
CA PRO A 248 4.82 -1.91 0.84
C PRO A 248 6.19 -2.58 1.00
N LEU A 249 6.83 -2.87 -0.13
CA LEU A 249 8.21 -3.35 -0.17
C LEU A 249 9.19 -2.19 -0.37
N ARG A 250 10.45 -2.41 -0.01
CA ARG A 250 11.57 -1.49 -0.26
C ARG A 250 11.89 -1.49 -1.76
N TYR A 251 11.07 -0.80 -2.53
CA TYR A 251 11.05 -0.77 -4.00
C TYR A 251 12.44 -0.76 -4.66
N VAL A 252 13.39 0.01 -4.12
CA VAL A 252 14.78 0.08 -4.63
C VAL A 252 15.49 -1.29 -4.72
N ARG A 253 15.12 -2.28 -3.90
CA ARG A 253 15.64 -3.65 -3.97
C ARG A 253 14.86 -4.53 -4.96
N PHE A 254 13.60 -4.23 -5.21
CA PHE A 254 12.68 -5.05 -6.00
C PHE A 254 12.48 -4.51 -7.43
N GLN A 255 13.55 -4.05 -8.09
CA GLN A 255 13.48 -3.44 -9.43
C GLN A 255 13.53 -4.44 -10.60
N ASN A 256 14.05 -5.64 -10.37
CA ASN A 256 14.30 -6.61 -11.42
C ASN A 256 14.20 -8.01 -10.80
N VAL A 257 12.97 -8.46 -10.55
CA VAL A 257 12.65 -9.68 -9.82
C VAL A 257 12.21 -10.76 -10.82
N THR A 258 12.89 -11.90 -10.80
CA THR A 258 12.53 -13.11 -11.58
C THR A 258 12.05 -14.24 -10.68
N SER A 259 12.50 -14.26 -9.42
CA SER A 259 11.98 -15.14 -8.37
C SER A 259 11.76 -14.35 -7.08
N LEU A 260 10.69 -14.68 -6.37
CA LEU A 260 10.34 -14.16 -5.06
C LEU A 260 10.16 -15.36 -4.11
N HIS A 261 10.90 -15.36 -3.00
CA HIS A 261 10.82 -16.36 -1.96
C HIS A 261 10.24 -15.71 -0.72
N ILE A 262 9.12 -16.24 -0.23
CA ILE A 262 8.41 -15.75 0.96
C ILE A 262 8.56 -16.81 2.04
N PHE A 263 9.37 -16.52 3.05
CA PHE A 263 9.51 -17.34 4.24
C PHE A 263 8.60 -16.78 5.32
N VAL A 264 7.69 -17.59 5.86
CA VAL A 264 6.95 -17.31 7.08
C VAL A 264 7.69 -18.01 8.22
N ALA A 265 8.10 -17.23 9.22
CA ALA A 265 8.85 -17.74 10.37
C ALA A 265 7.97 -17.93 11.61
N SER A 266 6.86 -17.19 11.73
CA SER A 266 5.92 -17.35 12.84
C SER A 266 4.54 -16.78 12.51
N ASN A 267 3.52 -17.15 13.29
CA ASN A 267 2.15 -16.62 13.21
C ASN A 267 1.79 -15.73 14.42
N HIS A 268 0.60 -15.13 14.38
CA HIS A 268 0.13 -14.18 15.39
C HIS A 268 -0.43 -14.83 16.66
N GLY A 269 -1.03 -16.02 16.55
CA GLY A 269 -1.65 -16.74 17.65
C GLY A 269 -0.67 -17.55 18.49
N GLY A 270 0.54 -17.82 17.96
CA GLY A 270 1.42 -18.85 18.51
C GLY A 270 0.85 -20.26 18.31
N GLU A 271 0.07 -20.44 17.24
CA GLU A 271 -0.50 -21.73 16.86
C GLU A 271 0.58 -22.60 16.20
N ASP A 272 0.39 -23.90 16.20
CA ASP A 272 1.34 -24.84 15.56
C ASP A 272 1.29 -24.76 14.02
N GLU A 273 0.26 -24.14 13.46
CA GLU A 273 0.03 -24.07 12.01
C GLU A 273 -0.13 -22.63 11.53
N THR A 274 0.29 -22.35 10.29
CA THR A 274 0.04 -21.08 9.60
C THR A 274 -0.94 -21.32 8.45
N ARG A 275 -1.92 -20.40 8.30
CA ARG A 275 -2.88 -20.42 7.19
C ARG A 275 -2.82 -19.14 6.37
N ILE A 276 -2.92 -19.28 5.05
CA ILE A 276 -2.96 -18.15 4.10
C ILE A 276 -4.07 -18.40 3.07
N ASN A 277 -5.07 -17.53 3.02
CA ASN A 277 -6.17 -17.64 2.08
C ASN A 277 -5.82 -17.08 0.70
N ALA A 278 -5.12 -15.95 0.64
CA ALA A 278 -4.75 -15.35 -0.63
C ALA A 278 -3.43 -14.59 -0.57
N ILE A 279 -2.71 -14.60 -1.69
CA ILE A 279 -1.52 -13.78 -1.90
C ILE A 279 -1.71 -13.04 -3.22
N ASP A 280 -1.42 -11.75 -3.22
CA ASP A 280 -1.33 -10.94 -4.44
C ASP A 280 -0.04 -10.13 -4.42
N ILE A 281 0.54 -9.91 -5.59
CA ILE A 281 1.83 -9.24 -5.76
C ILE A 281 1.59 -8.08 -6.70
N PHE A 282 1.85 -6.86 -6.26
CA PHE A 282 1.60 -5.66 -7.05
C PHE A 282 2.88 -4.99 -7.51
N GLY A 283 2.87 -4.55 -8.76
CA GLY A 283 3.98 -3.85 -9.36
C GLY A 283 3.82 -3.71 -10.85
N GLN A 284 4.92 -3.84 -11.59
CA GLN A 284 4.96 -3.57 -13.02
C GLN A 284 5.87 -4.57 -13.74
N PRO A 285 5.48 -5.11 -14.90
CA PRO A 285 6.41 -5.84 -15.75
C PRO A 285 7.58 -4.93 -16.15
N VAL A 286 8.80 -5.49 -16.18
CA VAL A 286 9.94 -4.82 -16.82
C VAL A 286 9.77 -4.99 -18.32
N GLU A 287 9.68 -3.88 -19.05
CA GLU A 287 9.67 -3.92 -20.52
C GLU A 287 10.97 -4.59 -21.00
N THR A 288 10.82 -5.74 -21.62
CA THR A 288 11.91 -6.37 -22.36
C THR A 288 11.82 -5.88 -23.79
N THR A 289 12.89 -5.27 -24.29
CA THR A 289 13.03 -4.96 -25.72
C THR A 289 12.92 -6.29 -26.47
N LYS A 290 11.79 -6.56 -27.13
CA LYS A 290 11.60 -7.77 -27.94
C LYS A 290 12.62 -7.77 -29.10
N MET A 291 13.76 -8.41 -28.91
CA MET A 291 14.79 -8.63 -29.95
C MET A 291 14.39 -9.76 -30.92
N ALA A 292 13.11 -9.89 -31.25
CA ALA A 292 12.60 -10.92 -32.18
C ALA A 292 12.40 -10.41 -33.62
N GLY A 293 12.89 -9.20 -33.94
CA GLY A 293 12.60 -8.50 -35.20
C GLY A 293 13.81 -8.05 -36.03
N LEU A 294 15.05 -8.35 -35.63
CA LEU A 294 16.23 -8.03 -36.45
C LEU A 294 16.51 -9.18 -37.43
N ARG A 295 15.69 -9.27 -38.48
CA ARG A 295 16.16 -9.90 -39.73
C ARG A 295 17.14 -8.91 -40.36
N GLN A 296 18.41 -9.31 -40.41
CA GLN A 296 19.41 -8.64 -41.22
C GLN A 296 18.91 -8.61 -42.67
N THR A 297 18.60 -7.42 -43.19
CA THR A 297 18.64 -7.20 -44.63
C THR A 297 20.09 -6.94 -44.99
N GLU A 298 20.75 -7.98 -45.49
CA GLU A 298 21.98 -7.84 -46.27
C GLU A 298 21.64 -7.13 -47.59
N GLU A 299 22.30 -6.01 -47.85
CA GLU A 299 22.62 -5.52 -49.20
C GLU A 299 24.14 -5.36 -49.30
#